data_AF-T0ZE56-F1
#
_entry.id   AF-T0ZE56-F1
#
_cell.length_a   1.000
_cell.length_b   1.000
_cell.length_c   1.000
_cell.angle_alpha   90.00
_cell.angle_beta   90.00
_cell.angle_gamma   90.00
#
_symmetry.space_group_name_H-M   'P 1'
#
loop_
_entity.id
_entity.type
_entity.pdbx_description
1 polymer ?
#
loop_
_entity_poly.entity_id
_entity_poly.type
_entity_poly.pdbx_seq_one_letter_code
_entity_poly.pdbx_strand_id
1 'polypeptide(L)'
;MNEPPSPPVSNAPTPEAPTTPGADDSLRFSVDHLDRSVRPQDDIYTFAAGGWIARHPIPPDRSSWSSFQALAEENLRRLHALLVEAEARARTDPSTARPVIRQVGEFYASVMDQATVERRGIAPLEEEVSRLGPGRWPSELPQLLGHWHSLGIGAAFSAYVDVDRQDSSRYVPYLEQGGLSLPDREYYLADNFAEIRTAFLRH
;
A
#
# COMPACT_ATOMS: atom_id res chain seq x y z
N MET A 1 24.27 -29.62 44.09
CA MET A 1 23.19 -28.62 44.00
C MET A 1 22.26 -29.12 42.92
N ASN A 2 21.10 -29.65 43.33
CA ASN A 2 20.11 -30.23 42.42
C ASN A 2 19.26 -29.11 41.82
N GLU A 3 19.11 -29.13 40.50
CA GLU A 3 18.14 -28.33 39.76
C GLU A 3 16.74 -28.91 39.98
N PRO A 4 15.69 -28.10 40.21
CA PRO A 4 14.34 -28.63 40.37
C PRO A 4 13.79 -29.17 39.04
N PRO A 5 12.92 -30.19 39.07
CA PRO A 5 12.35 -30.76 37.85
C PRO A 5 11.44 -29.75 37.14
N SER A 6 11.50 -29.73 35.80
CA SER A 6 10.62 -28.93 34.95
C SER A 6 9.14 -29.32 35.15
N PRO A 7 8.21 -28.36 35.10
CA PRO A 7 6.79 -28.64 35.24
C PRO A 7 6.28 -29.47 34.04
N PRO A 8 5.20 -30.26 34.24
CA PRO A 8 4.63 -31.07 33.17
C PRO A 8 4.06 -30.17 32.06
N VAL A 9 4.31 -30.55 30.80
CA VAL A 9 3.71 -29.93 29.62
C VAL A 9 2.20 -30.21 29.66
N SER A 10 1.40 -29.15 29.76
CA SER A 10 -0.05 -29.25 29.72
C SER A 10 -0.49 -29.64 28.30
N ASN A 11 -1.09 -30.82 28.15
CA ASN A 11 -1.83 -31.22 26.95
C ASN A 11 -3.21 -30.55 26.92
N ALA A 12 -3.23 -29.22 26.91
CA ALA A 12 -4.45 -28.50 26.58
C ALA A 12 -4.74 -28.71 25.09
N PRO A 13 -6.00 -28.98 24.69
CA PRO A 13 -6.35 -29.01 23.28
C PRO A 13 -6.01 -27.66 22.66
N THR A 14 -5.29 -27.67 21.54
CA THR A 14 -5.01 -26.49 20.72
C THR A 14 -6.34 -25.77 20.46
N PRO A 15 -6.46 -24.45 20.72
CA PRO A 15 -7.66 -23.71 20.35
C PRO A 15 -7.85 -23.87 18.84
N GLU A 16 -9.00 -24.41 18.45
CA GLU A 16 -9.38 -24.51 17.04
C GLU A 16 -9.42 -23.07 16.49
N ALA A 17 -8.67 -22.81 15.42
CA ALA A 17 -8.60 -21.49 14.82
C ALA A 17 -10.02 -21.02 14.44
N PRO A 18 -10.41 -19.77 14.73
CA PRO A 18 -11.75 -19.30 14.43
C PRO A 18 -11.99 -19.40 12.92
N THR A 19 -12.90 -20.29 12.51
CA THR A 19 -13.40 -20.38 11.14
C THR A 19 -14.29 -19.17 10.89
N THR A 20 -13.72 -18.11 10.31
CA THR A 20 -14.51 -16.96 9.83
C THR A 20 -15.45 -17.45 8.72
N PRO A 21 -16.79 -17.35 8.90
CA PRO A 21 -17.73 -17.68 7.83
C PRO A 21 -17.51 -16.74 6.64
N GLY A 22 -17.35 -17.29 5.43
CA GLY A 22 -17.19 -16.53 4.19
C GLY A 22 -15.76 -16.18 3.78
N ALA A 23 -14.73 -16.80 4.36
CA ALA A 23 -13.41 -16.82 3.73
C ALA A 23 -13.49 -17.65 2.44
N ASP A 24 -13.02 -17.10 1.32
CA ASP A 24 -12.81 -17.90 0.12
C ASP A 24 -11.81 -19.01 0.46
N ASP A 25 -12.27 -20.26 0.39
CA ASP A 25 -11.48 -21.44 0.74
C ASP A 25 -10.26 -21.59 -0.20
N SER A 26 -10.28 -20.90 -1.35
CA SER A 26 -9.17 -20.81 -2.30
C SER A 26 -7.93 -20.10 -1.74
N LEU A 27 -8.08 -19.25 -0.73
CA LEU A 27 -6.99 -18.45 -0.14
C LEU A 27 -6.28 -19.17 1.01
N ARG A 28 -6.79 -20.32 1.44
CA ARG A 28 -6.19 -21.13 2.49
C ARG A 28 -5.03 -21.95 1.95
N PHE A 29 -4.11 -22.31 2.84
CA PHE A 29 -3.15 -23.34 2.51
C PHE A 29 -3.90 -24.64 2.20
N SER A 30 -3.64 -25.20 1.01
CA SER A 30 -4.18 -26.50 0.60
C SER A 30 -3.08 -27.34 -0.04
N VAL A 31 -3.05 -28.62 0.30
CA VAL A 31 -2.15 -29.61 -0.32
C VAL A 31 -2.51 -29.90 -1.79
N ASP A 32 -3.66 -29.41 -2.24
CA ASP A 32 -4.07 -29.45 -3.66
C ASP A 32 -3.31 -28.41 -4.49
N HIS A 33 -2.61 -27.48 -3.83
CA HIS A 33 -1.78 -26.46 -4.47
C HIS A 33 -0.35 -26.96 -4.78
N LEU A 34 0.01 -28.13 -4.27
CA LEU A 34 1.31 -28.75 -4.54
C LEU A 34 1.39 -29.26 -5.99
N ASP A 35 2.53 -29.03 -6.63
CA ASP A 35 2.92 -29.73 -7.85
C ASP A 35 3.71 -30.99 -7.50
N ARG A 36 3.00 -32.13 -7.44
CA ARG A 36 3.62 -33.43 -7.11
C ARG A 36 4.42 -34.04 -8.26
N SER A 37 4.48 -33.41 -9.43
CA SER A 37 5.34 -33.86 -10.54
C SER A 37 6.81 -33.50 -10.32
N VAL A 38 7.09 -32.53 -9.46
CA VAL A 38 8.43 -32.08 -9.09
C VAL A 38 8.82 -32.63 -7.73
N ARG A 39 10.06 -33.11 -7.58
CA ARG A 39 10.55 -33.56 -6.27
C ARG A 39 10.92 -32.33 -5.42
N PRO A 40 10.53 -32.27 -4.14
CA PRO A 40 10.86 -31.13 -3.28
C PRO A 40 12.37 -30.94 -3.07
N GLN A 41 13.19 -31.99 -3.26
CA GLN A 41 14.65 -31.90 -3.17
C GLN A 41 15.29 -31.24 -4.40
N ASP A 42 14.61 -31.27 -5.54
CA ASP A 42 15.12 -30.73 -6.81
C ASP A 42 14.69 -29.26 -6.95
N ASP A 43 13.44 -28.94 -6.63
CA ASP A 43 12.91 -27.57 -6.58
C ASP A 43 11.72 -27.50 -5.61
N ILE A 44 11.99 -27.02 -4.39
CA ILE A 44 10.97 -26.88 -3.34
C ILE A 44 9.92 -25.82 -3.69
N TYR A 45 10.28 -24.78 -4.46
CA TYR A 45 9.34 -23.71 -4.80
C TYR A 45 8.29 -24.21 -5.79
N THR A 46 8.72 -24.86 -6.87
CA THR A 46 7.78 -25.44 -7.84
C THR A 46 6.95 -26.55 -7.21
N PHE A 47 7.54 -27.43 -6.39
CA PHE A 47 6.76 -28.44 -5.66
C PHE A 47 5.67 -27.80 -4.76
N ALA A 48 6.03 -26.76 -4.00
CA ALA A 48 5.12 -26.17 -3.03
C ALA A 48 4.05 -25.25 -3.65
N ALA A 49 4.41 -24.49 -4.69
CA ALA A 49 3.58 -23.42 -5.24
C ALA A 49 3.16 -23.62 -6.70
N GLY A 50 3.76 -24.56 -7.43
CA GLY A 50 3.56 -24.75 -8.87
C GLY A 50 2.10 -24.99 -9.25
N GLY A 51 1.38 -25.78 -8.46
CA GLY A 51 -0.05 -26.01 -8.67
C GLY A 51 -0.90 -24.75 -8.45
N TRP A 52 -0.53 -23.88 -7.50
CA TRP A 52 -1.19 -22.58 -7.31
C TRP A 52 -0.89 -21.64 -8.47
N ILE A 53 0.38 -21.50 -8.86
CA ILE A 53 0.82 -20.62 -9.96
C ILE A 53 0.09 -20.99 -11.27
N ALA A 54 -0.02 -22.28 -11.57
CA ALA A 54 -0.70 -22.75 -12.77
C ALA A 54 -2.20 -22.37 -12.82
N ARG A 55 -2.85 -22.22 -11.66
CA ARG A 55 -4.29 -21.90 -11.55
C ARG A 55 -4.59 -20.42 -11.36
N HIS A 56 -3.58 -19.61 -11.07
CA HIS A 56 -3.73 -18.19 -10.75
C HIS A 56 -2.83 -17.36 -11.67
N PRO A 57 -3.18 -17.25 -12.98
CA PRO A 57 -2.44 -16.39 -13.89
C PRO A 57 -2.51 -14.93 -13.43
N ILE A 58 -1.52 -14.12 -13.81
CA ILE A 58 -1.48 -12.70 -13.47
C ILE A 58 -2.69 -12.01 -14.12
N PRO A 59 -3.57 -11.35 -13.35
CA PRO A 59 -4.67 -10.58 -13.90
C PRO A 59 -4.18 -9.47 -14.83
N PRO A 60 -4.94 -9.10 -15.89
CA PRO A 60 -4.48 -8.14 -16.89
C PRO A 60 -4.24 -6.72 -16.34
N ASP A 61 -4.83 -6.39 -15.19
CA ASP A 61 -4.68 -5.11 -14.48
C ASP A 61 -3.62 -5.15 -13.37
N ARG A 62 -2.77 -6.19 -13.36
CA ARG A 62 -1.72 -6.39 -12.36
C ARG A 62 -0.39 -6.71 -13.04
N SER A 63 0.71 -6.26 -12.44
CA SER A 63 2.07 -6.58 -12.90
C SER A 63 2.63 -7.88 -12.28
N SER A 64 2.05 -8.33 -11.17
CA SER A 64 2.40 -9.57 -10.49
C SER A 64 1.17 -10.15 -9.79
N TRP A 65 1.21 -11.45 -9.49
CA TRP A 65 0.14 -12.11 -8.73
C TRP A 65 0.70 -13.18 -7.78
N SER A 66 0.23 -13.15 -6.54
CA SER A 66 0.66 -14.04 -5.46
C SER A 66 -0.48 -14.28 -4.49
N SER A 67 -0.35 -15.27 -3.61
CA SER A 67 -1.33 -15.54 -2.56
C SER A 67 -1.55 -14.33 -1.62
N PHE A 68 -0.50 -13.53 -1.36
CA PHE A 68 -0.62 -12.29 -0.59
C PHE A 68 -1.46 -11.24 -1.32
N GLN A 69 -1.30 -11.10 -2.64
CA GLN A 69 -2.12 -10.18 -3.45
C GLN A 69 -3.56 -10.66 -3.55
N ALA A 70 -3.79 -11.97 -3.71
CA ALA A 70 -5.12 -12.55 -3.72
C ALA A 70 -5.86 -12.32 -2.38
N LEU A 71 -5.15 -12.47 -1.26
CA LEU A 71 -5.68 -12.14 0.06
C LEU A 71 -5.95 -10.64 0.23
N ALA A 72 -5.05 -9.78 -0.26
CA ALA A 72 -5.23 -8.34 -0.24
C ALA A 72 -6.46 -7.91 -1.06
N GLU A 73 -6.72 -8.56 -2.19
CA GLU A 73 -7.90 -8.32 -3.05
C GLU A 73 -9.21 -8.68 -2.31
N GLU A 74 -9.26 -9.85 -1.65
CA GLU A 74 -10.44 -10.20 -0.84
C GLU A 74 -10.65 -9.24 0.33
N ASN A 75 -9.57 -8.78 0.97
CA ASN A 75 -9.65 -7.73 1.99
C ASN A 75 -10.17 -6.42 1.39
N LEU A 76 -9.70 -6.02 0.21
CA LEU A 76 -10.16 -4.82 -0.48
C LEU A 76 -11.65 -4.90 -0.79
N ARG A 77 -12.16 -6.06 -1.23
CA ARG A 77 -13.59 -6.29 -1.47
C ARG A 77 -14.42 -6.11 -0.20
N ARG A 78 -13.93 -6.59 0.95
CA ARG A 78 -14.57 -6.40 2.26
C ARG A 78 -14.54 -4.94 2.70
N LEU A 79 -13.39 -4.27 2.56
CA LEU A 79 -13.24 -2.86 2.87
C LEU A 79 -14.17 -2.01 2.00
N HIS A 80 -14.25 -2.31 0.70
CA HIS A 80 -15.18 -1.64 -0.21
C HIS A 80 -16.65 -1.76 0.27
N ALA A 81 -17.08 -2.95 0.69
CA ALA A 81 -18.42 -3.12 1.26
C ALA A 81 -18.65 -2.26 2.51
N LEU A 82 -17.67 -2.19 3.41
CA LEU A 82 -17.72 -1.35 4.61
C LEU A 82 -17.74 0.15 4.27
N LEU A 83 -17.01 0.58 3.23
CA LEU A 83 -16.98 1.97 2.77
C LEU A 83 -18.31 2.39 2.14
N VAL A 84 -18.93 1.51 1.34
CA VAL A 84 -20.28 1.73 0.79
C VAL A 84 -21.32 1.83 1.91
N GLU A 85 -21.23 1.00 2.94
CA GLU A 85 -22.10 1.10 4.12
C GLU A 85 -21.87 2.42 4.89
N ALA A 86 -20.61 2.83 5.06
CA ALA A 86 -20.25 4.08 5.72
C ALA A 86 -20.79 5.31 4.94
N GLU A 87 -20.65 5.32 3.62
CA GLU A 87 -21.23 6.34 2.74
C GLU A 87 -22.76 6.41 2.87
N ALA A 88 -23.45 5.26 2.85
CA ALA A 88 -24.90 5.21 3.01
C ALA A 88 -25.33 5.82 4.35
N ARG A 89 -24.66 5.46 5.44
CA ARG A 89 -24.93 6.00 6.78
C ARG A 89 -24.67 7.49 6.89
N ALA A 90 -23.58 7.97 6.28
CA ALA A 90 -23.26 9.39 6.24
C ALA A 90 -24.37 10.23 5.59
N ARG A 91 -25.08 9.67 4.60
CA ARG A 91 -26.19 10.34 3.91
C ARG A 91 -27.52 10.28 4.67
N THR A 92 -27.87 9.13 5.25
CA THR A 92 -29.23 8.91 5.78
C THR A 92 -29.41 9.36 7.22
N ASP A 93 -28.35 9.31 8.04
CA ASP A 93 -28.44 9.75 9.43
C ASP A 93 -27.12 10.38 9.93
N PRO A 94 -26.85 11.63 9.52
CA PRO A 94 -25.62 12.34 9.90
C PRO A 94 -25.47 12.56 11.41
N SER A 95 -26.56 12.43 12.17
CA SER A 95 -26.65 12.72 13.60
C SER A 95 -26.39 11.51 14.51
N THR A 96 -26.65 10.29 14.02
CA THR A 96 -26.39 9.05 14.78
C THR A 96 -25.13 8.31 14.34
N ALA A 97 -24.58 8.63 13.17
CA ALA A 97 -23.29 8.10 12.76
C ALA A 97 -22.19 8.61 13.71
N ARG A 98 -21.35 7.70 14.22
CA ARG A 98 -20.10 8.09 14.90
C ARG A 98 -19.31 9.03 13.97
N PRO A 99 -18.77 10.17 14.45
CA PRO A 99 -18.12 11.16 13.60
C PRO A 99 -17.09 10.58 12.62
N VAL A 100 -16.29 9.60 13.07
CA VAL A 100 -15.31 8.91 12.23
C VAL A 100 -15.93 8.14 11.06
N ILE A 101 -17.08 7.48 11.25
CA ILE A 101 -17.75 6.73 10.18
C ILE A 101 -18.31 7.68 9.14
N ARG A 102 -18.83 8.83 9.58
CA ARG A 102 -19.29 9.89 8.67
C ARG A 102 -18.14 10.43 7.83
N GLN A 103 -17.02 10.80 8.46
CA GLN A 103 -15.83 11.30 7.75
C GLN A 103 -15.30 10.29 6.72
N VAL A 104 -15.22 9.01 7.08
CA VAL A 104 -14.79 7.95 6.17
C VAL A 104 -15.76 7.81 4.99
N GLY A 105 -17.07 7.82 5.25
CA GLY A 105 -18.09 7.74 4.20
C GLY A 105 -18.09 8.94 3.26
N GLU A 106 -17.97 10.16 3.79
CA GLU A 106 -17.88 11.41 3.02
C GLU A 106 -16.59 11.45 2.17
N PHE A 107 -15.46 11.04 2.75
CA PHE A 107 -14.20 10.95 2.01
C PHE A 107 -14.29 9.96 0.86
N TYR A 108 -14.82 8.75 1.12
CA TYR A 108 -15.04 7.75 0.07
C TYR A 108 -15.95 8.28 -1.04
N ALA A 109 -17.08 8.92 -0.69
CA ALA A 109 -17.98 9.53 -1.65
C ALA A 109 -17.29 10.57 -2.54
N SER A 110 -16.39 11.38 -1.95
CA SER A 110 -15.65 12.42 -2.68
C SER A 110 -14.71 11.85 -3.73
N VAL A 111 -14.12 10.67 -3.48
CA VAL A 111 -13.23 9.98 -4.41
C VAL A 111 -14.02 9.30 -5.53
N MET A 112 -15.20 8.76 -5.21
CA MET A 112 -16.04 8.04 -6.17
C MET A 112 -16.87 8.94 -7.10
N ASP A 113 -17.04 10.24 -6.78
CA ASP A 113 -17.74 11.22 -7.64
C ASP A 113 -16.88 11.67 -8.84
N GLN A 114 -16.72 10.75 -9.80
CA GLN A 114 -15.97 11.01 -11.04
C GLN A 114 -16.54 12.19 -11.83
N ALA A 115 -17.85 12.39 -11.85
CA ALA A 115 -18.47 13.49 -12.58
C ALA A 115 -18.06 14.87 -12.03
N THR A 116 -17.93 14.99 -10.71
CA THR A 116 -17.39 16.21 -10.10
C THR A 116 -15.89 16.36 -10.33
N VAL A 117 -15.11 15.27 -10.24
CA VAL A 117 -13.67 15.29 -10.55
C VAL A 117 -13.43 15.75 -11.99
N GLU A 118 -14.11 15.16 -12.97
CA GLU A 118 -13.99 15.50 -14.40
C GLU A 118 -14.43 16.94 -14.67
N ARG A 119 -15.55 17.38 -14.07
CA ARG A 119 -16.05 18.76 -14.24
C ARG A 119 -15.08 19.80 -13.69
N ARG A 120 -14.38 19.50 -12.60
CA ARG A 120 -13.38 20.41 -12.00
C ARG A 120 -12.06 20.43 -12.77
N GLY A 121 -11.73 19.35 -13.48
CA GLY A 121 -10.49 19.24 -14.25
C GLY A 121 -9.26 19.58 -13.38
N ILE A 122 -8.36 20.38 -13.92
CA ILE A 122 -7.12 20.79 -13.24
C ILE A 122 -7.27 22.01 -12.33
N ALA A 123 -8.46 22.60 -12.22
CA ALA A 123 -8.67 23.84 -11.45
C ALA A 123 -8.12 23.76 -10.00
N PRO A 124 -8.26 22.63 -9.26
CA PRO A 124 -7.68 22.51 -7.91
C PRO A 124 -6.14 22.55 -7.86
N LEU A 125 -5.45 22.36 -8.99
CA LEU A 125 -3.99 22.37 -9.08
C LEU A 125 -3.42 23.71 -9.55
N GLU A 126 -4.26 24.62 -10.07
CA GLU A 126 -3.81 25.87 -10.69
C GLU A 126 -3.02 26.77 -9.72
N GLU A 127 -3.43 26.84 -8.45
CA GLU A 127 -2.70 27.61 -7.43
C GLU A 127 -1.27 27.08 -7.28
N GLU A 128 -1.10 25.77 -7.14
CA GLU A 128 0.22 25.16 -6.95
C GLU A 128 1.10 25.30 -8.19
N VAL A 129 0.52 25.14 -9.39
CA VAL A 129 1.23 25.36 -10.65
C VAL A 129 1.66 26.83 -10.79
N SER A 130 0.84 27.79 -10.34
CA SER A 130 1.17 29.21 -10.43
C SER A 130 2.41 29.61 -9.60
N ARG A 131 2.73 28.84 -8.55
CA ARG A 131 3.94 29.02 -7.73
C ARG A 131 5.23 28.74 -8.51
N LEU A 132 5.16 28.00 -9.62
CA LEU A 132 6.29 27.63 -10.48
C LEU A 132 6.67 28.67 -11.55
N GLY A 133 6.08 29.86 -11.54
CA GLY A 133 6.24 30.87 -12.60
C GLY A 133 7.69 31.29 -12.92
N PRO A 134 7.94 31.80 -14.15
CA PRO A 134 9.29 32.15 -14.62
C PRO A 134 9.94 33.26 -13.77
N GLY A 135 11.25 33.14 -13.53
CA GLY A 135 12.05 34.16 -12.83
C GLY A 135 12.09 34.04 -11.29
N ARG A 136 11.48 33.00 -10.72
CA ARG A 136 11.31 32.81 -9.27
C ARG A 136 12.38 31.97 -8.54
N TRP A 137 13.50 31.63 -9.18
CA TRP A 137 14.42 30.60 -8.66
C TRP A 137 15.88 31.03 -8.81
N PRO A 138 16.74 31.01 -7.76
CA PRO A 138 16.85 30.00 -6.69
C PRO A 138 16.43 30.43 -5.26
N SER A 139 16.20 31.71 -5.01
CA SER A 139 16.00 32.23 -3.63
C SER A 139 14.68 31.81 -2.97
N GLU A 140 13.65 31.45 -3.75
CA GLU A 140 12.34 31.03 -3.25
C GLU A 140 12.21 29.50 -3.07
N LEU A 141 13.23 28.73 -3.49
CA LEU A 141 13.24 27.27 -3.44
C LEU A 141 13.03 26.71 -2.02
N PRO A 142 13.69 27.22 -0.96
CA PRO A 142 13.49 26.70 0.39
C PRO A 142 12.03 26.83 0.87
N GLN A 143 11.39 27.96 0.59
CA GLN A 143 9.99 28.21 0.99
C GLN A 143 9.03 27.31 0.21
N LEU A 144 9.26 27.12 -1.09
CA LEU A 144 8.39 26.27 -1.89
C LEU A 144 8.55 24.78 -1.53
N LEU A 145 9.77 24.31 -1.27
CA LEU A 145 9.98 22.96 -0.75
C LEU A 145 9.29 22.74 0.59
N GLY A 146 9.40 23.69 1.53
CA GLY A 146 8.72 23.62 2.81
C GLY A 146 7.19 23.56 2.67
N HIS A 147 6.63 24.37 1.77
CA HIS A 147 5.20 24.34 1.44
C HIS A 147 4.78 22.98 0.89
N TRP A 148 5.48 22.45 -0.10
CA TRP A 148 5.16 21.14 -0.68
C TRP A 148 5.30 19.99 0.31
N HIS A 149 6.35 19.97 1.13
CA HIS A 149 6.47 18.96 2.18
C HIS A 149 5.33 19.05 3.20
N SER A 150 4.81 20.25 3.50
CA SER A 150 3.63 20.41 4.36
C SER A 150 2.34 19.86 3.76
N LEU A 151 2.27 19.78 2.43
CA LEU A 151 1.17 19.16 1.69
C LEU A 151 1.40 17.66 1.42
N GLY A 152 2.53 17.09 1.85
CA GLY A 152 2.92 15.71 1.55
C GLY A 152 3.40 15.50 0.11
N ILE A 153 3.69 16.58 -0.63
CA ILE A 153 4.24 16.53 -1.98
C ILE A 153 5.75 16.30 -1.88
N GLY A 154 6.24 15.18 -2.44
CA GLY A 154 7.65 14.86 -2.47
C GLY A 154 8.43 15.76 -3.43
N ALA A 155 9.43 16.48 -2.95
CA ALA A 155 10.29 17.34 -3.76
C ALA A 155 11.71 17.39 -3.21
N ALA A 156 12.71 17.18 -4.09
CA ALA A 156 14.16 17.17 -3.83
C ALA A 156 14.67 16.14 -2.81
N PHE A 157 14.12 16.11 -1.60
CA PHE A 157 14.43 15.20 -0.52
C PHE A 157 13.14 14.78 0.19
N SER A 158 13.16 13.68 0.92
CA SER A 158 12.09 13.32 1.86
C SER A 158 12.40 13.91 3.23
N ALA A 159 11.35 14.36 3.92
CA ALA A 159 11.43 14.85 5.28
C ALA A 159 10.34 14.19 6.11
N TYR A 160 10.71 13.62 7.25
CA TYR A 160 9.76 12.99 8.17
C TYR A 160 10.26 13.10 9.61
N VAL A 161 9.39 12.82 10.56
CA VAL A 161 9.72 12.79 11.99
C VAL A 161 9.60 11.36 12.47
N ASP A 162 10.65 10.84 13.07
CA ASP A 162 10.69 9.49 13.63
C ASP A 162 11.50 9.50 14.92
N VAL A 163 11.51 8.36 15.61
CA VAL A 163 12.24 8.12 16.85
C VAL A 163 13.75 8.29 16.60
N ASP A 164 14.44 8.94 17.53
CA ASP A 164 15.90 9.06 17.45
C ASP A 164 16.56 7.69 17.63
N ARG A 165 17.42 7.31 16.68
CA ARG A 165 18.18 6.05 16.69
C ARG A 165 19.14 5.94 17.88
N GLN A 166 19.54 7.05 18.48
CA GLN A 166 20.40 7.08 19.67
C GLN A 166 19.64 7.23 20.98
N ASP A 167 18.39 7.69 20.93
CA ASP A 167 17.53 7.89 22.11
C ASP A 167 16.06 7.65 21.75
N SER A 168 15.56 6.45 22.01
CA SER A 168 14.20 6.08 21.62
C SER A 168 13.09 6.78 22.42
N SER A 169 13.43 7.64 23.38
CA SER A 169 12.46 8.41 24.16
C SER A 169 12.03 9.72 23.49
N ARG A 170 12.67 10.11 22.37
CA ARG A 170 12.39 11.36 21.65
C ARG A 170 12.24 11.15 20.16
N TYR A 171 11.58 12.12 19.53
CA TYR A 171 11.46 12.22 18.08
C TYR A 171 12.40 13.30 17.54
N VAL A 172 12.95 13.06 16.35
CA VAL A 172 13.82 13.99 15.63
C VAL A 172 13.43 14.05 14.15
N PRO A 173 13.69 15.17 13.47
CA PRO A 173 13.51 15.24 12.03
C PRO A 173 14.59 14.42 11.31
N TYR A 174 14.17 13.68 10.29
CA TYR A 174 15.03 12.99 9.34
C TYR A 174 14.91 13.63 7.96
N LEU A 175 16.05 13.81 7.30
CA LEU A 175 16.15 14.23 5.91
C LEU A 175 16.86 13.12 5.13
N GLU A 176 16.24 12.64 4.07
CA GLU A 176 16.78 11.56 3.24
C GLU A 176 16.73 11.89 1.76
N GLN A 177 17.52 11.15 0.98
CA GLN A 177 17.51 11.26 -0.46
C GLN A 177 16.10 11.01 -1.01
N GLY A 178 15.65 11.89 -1.90
CA GLY A 178 14.37 11.75 -2.58
C GLY A 178 14.38 12.47 -3.94
N GLY A 179 13.20 12.88 -4.40
CA GLY A 179 13.04 13.74 -5.56
C GLY A 179 13.20 13.05 -6.93
N LEU A 180 13.39 11.73 -6.96
CA LEU A 180 13.32 10.96 -8.21
C LEU A 180 11.86 10.57 -8.49
N SER A 181 11.45 10.70 -9.74
CA SER A 181 10.13 10.33 -10.24
C SER A 181 10.09 8.92 -10.84
N LEU A 182 11.21 8.42 -11.34
CA LEU A 182 11.39 7.02 -11.74
C LEU A 182 11.84 6.19 -10.53
N PRO A 183 11.58 4.87 -10.53
CA PRO A 183 11.66 4.03 -9.34
C PRO A 183 13.00 4.06 -8.59
N ASP A 184 14.11 4.20 -9.31
CA ASP A 184 15.44 4.30 -8.73
C ASP A 184 16.42 5.08 -9.62
N ARG A 185 17.66 5.24 -9.14
CA ARG A 185 18.75 5.92 -9.83
C ARG A 185 19.13 5.27 -11.17
N GLU A 186 19.10 3.94 -11.26
CA GLU A 186 19.51 3.21 -12.45
C GLU A 186 18.56 3.44 -13.62
N TYR A 187 17.27 3.71 -13.37
CA TYR A 187 16.34 4.16 -14.42
C TYR A 187 16.85 5.40 -15.14
N TYR A 188 17.63 6.27 -14.48
CA TYR A 188 18.20 7.46 -15.09
C TYR A 188 19.56 7.22 -15.78
N LEU A 189 20.30 6.18 -15.38
CA LEU A 189 21.71 6.01 -15.74
C LEU A 189 22.01 4.79 -16.61
N ALA A 190 21.35 3.65 -16.37
CA ALA A 190 21.71 2.39 -17.01
C ALA A 190 21.07 2.24 -18.40
N ASP A 191 21.79 1.63 -19.34
CA ASP A 191 21.37 1.54 -20.75
C ASP A 191 20.10 0.68 -20.94
N ASN A 192 19.91 -0.34 -20.10
CA ASN A 192 18.73 -1.22 -20.16
C ASN A 192 17.40 -0.51 -19.82
N PHE A 193 17.43 0.74 -19.34
CA PHE A 193 16.25 1.57 -19.09
C PHE A 193 16.08 2.73 -20.08
N ALA A 194 16.86 2.78 -21.16
CA ALA A 194 16.84 3.88 -22.13
C ALA A 194 15.45 4.12 -22.75
N GLU A 195 14.70 3.04 -23.04
CA GLU A 195 13.35 3.15 -23.58
C GLU A 195 12.38 3.77 -22.58
N ILE A 196 12.47 3.39 -21.29
CA ILE A 196 11.65 3.97 -20.21
C ILE A 196 11.95 5.45 -20.04
N ARG A 197 13.22 5.87 -20.05
CA ARG A 197 13.59 7.29 -20.01
C ARG A 197 13.03 8.07 -21.19
N THR A 198 13.11 7.49 -22.38
CA THR A 198 12.60 8.12 -23.60
C THR A 198 11.09 8.29 -23.55
N ALA A 199 10.37 7.28 -23.04
CA ALA A 199 8.93 7.34 -22.84
C ALA A 199 8.54 8.38 -21.77
N PHE A 200 9.29 8.44 -20.66
CA PHE A 200 9.04 9.39 -19.56
C PHE A 200 9.08 10.85 -20.02
N LEU A 201 9.97 11.21 -20.96
CA LEU A 201 10.04 12.57 -21.51
C LEU A 201 8.88 12.97 -22.44
N ARG A 202 8.10 11.98 -22.92
CA ARG A 202 6.97 12.21 -23.84
C ARG A 202 5.63 12.31 -23.12
N HIS A 203 5.59 11.93 -21.84
CA HIS A 203 4.41 11.95 -20.99
C HIS A 203 4.28 13.33 -20.32
#